data_AF-A0A1I7G311-F1
#
_entry.id   AF-A0A1I7G311-F1
#
_cell.length_a   1.000
_cell.length_b   1.000
_cell.length_c   1.000
_cell.angle_alpha   90.00
_cell.angle_beta   90.00
_cell.angle_gamma   90.00
#
_symmetry.space_group_name_H-M   'P 1'
#
loop_
_entity.id
_entity.type
_entity.pdbx_description
1 polymer ?
#
loop_
_entity_poly.entity_id
_entity_poly.type
_entity_poly.pdbx_seq_one_letter_code
_entity_poly.pdbx_strand_id
1 'polypeptide(L)'
;MGDDPDQPTRVRVYVGESDSFIDRIKSHAKDASKDFWSRVCVVTSKDANLTKSHVRYLEHRFVELTKGADRANLAIGNEPGRKALPESDISDMEFFIAQVEVILPVVGFDFLRPKGRVTAPATPSKEAEQASGSPLELVFASDKLGYKAMAVEVDGEVTVLEGSTATAKSDFASKGYSSLRDQLIAEGRLVLVPVSQLLRFRVAVTFTSASAAAAVVANRNTNERTAWRLVSTGQTLKEWQDAQLSIPS
;
A
#
# COMPACT_ATOMS: atom_id res chain seq x y z
N MET A 1 2.94 8.83 -6.05
CA MET A 1 2.55 7.92 -4.96
C MET A 1 3.58 8.04 -3.86
N GLY A 2 3.16 8.06 -2.61
CA GLY A 2 4.05 7.97 -1.46
C GLY A 2 3.26 8.03 -0.16
N ASP A 3 3.94 7.98 0.98
CA ASP A 3 3.28 7.88 2.26
C ASP A 3 2.42 9.12 2.51
N ASP A 4 1.17 8.94 2.95
CA ASP A 4 0.32 10.07 3.27
C ASP A 4 0.87 10.77 4.54
N PRO A 5 1.26 12.05 4.46
CA PRO A 5 1.81 12.77 5.61
C PRO A 5 0.81 12.90 6.77
N ASP A 6 -0.50 12.84 6.49
CA ASP A 6 -1.58 12.92 7.48
C ASP A 6 -2.06 11.54 7.95
N GLN A 7 -1.83 10.46 7.16
CA GLN A 7 -2.24 9.09 7.49
C GLN A 7 -1.24 8.04 6.98
N PRO A 8 -0.10 7.83 7.65
CA PRO A 8 0.97 7.00 7.10
C PRO A 8 0.65 5.50 6.95
N THR A 9 -0.50 5.02 7.47
CA THR A 9 -1.03 3.67 7.16
C THR A 9 -1.60 3.57 5.74
N ARG A 10 -1.79 4.71 5.08
CA ARG A 10 -2.35 4.80 3.73
C ARG A 10 -1.35 5.50 2.82
N VAL A 11 -1.34 5.08 1.57
CA VAL A 11 -0.56 5.74 0.54
C VAL A 11 -1.37 6.92 0.01
N ARG A 12 -0.73 8.07 -0.21
CA ARG A 12 -1.31 9.17 -0.97
C ARG A 12 -0.96 9.05 -2.45
N VAL A 13 -1.98 9.09 -3.30
CA VAL A 13 -1.86 8.99 -4.76
C VAL A 13 -2.36 10.28 -5.39
N TYR A 14 -1.56 10.82 -6.31
CA TYR A 14 -1.95 11.93 -7.18
C TYR A 14 -1.99 11.42 -8.61
N VAL A 15 -3.11 11.66 -9.29
CA VAL A 15 -3.28 11.38 -10.71
C VAL A 15 -3.45 12.72 -11.41
N GLY A 16 -2.79 12.91 -12.56
CA GLY A 16 -3.27 13.95 -13.47
C GLY A 16 -2.48 14.21 -14.74
N GLU A 17 -3.05 14.98 -15.65
CA GLU A 17 -2.53 15.20 -17.01
C GLU A 17 -1.38 16.22 -17.11
N SER A 18 -0.37 15.97 -17.95
CA SER A 18 0.64 16.98 -18.33
C SER A 18 1.02 16.91 -19.80
N ASP A 19 1.10 18.07 -20.45
CA ASP A 19 1.64 18.23 -21.81
C ASP A 19 3.19 18.22 -21.82
N SER A 20 3.83 18.57 -20.70
CA SER A 20 5.30 18.50 -20.51
C SER A 20 5.62 17.84 -19.17
N PHE A 21 6.18 16.64 -19.21
CA PHE A 21 6.56 15.89 -18.01
C PHE A 21 7.64 16.61 -17.19
N ILE A 22 8.63 17.23 -17.86
CA ILE A 22 9.75 17.93 -17.22
C ILE A 22 9.27 19.17 -16.45
N ASP A 23 8.38 19.96 -17.05
CA ASP A 23 7.84 21.16 -16.39
C ASP A 23 6.89 20.78 -15.25
N ARG A 24 6.16 19.66 -15.40
CA ARG A 24 5.31 19.10 -14.34
C ARG A 24 6.14 18.67 -13.14
N ILE A 25 7.22 17.91 -13.33
CA ILE A 25 8.11 17.52 -12.22
C ILE A 25 8.66 18.74 -11.51
N LYS A 26 9.13 19.76 -12.25
CA LYS A 26 9.67 21.00 -11.64
C LYS A 26 8.61 21.76 -10.85
N SER A 27 7.35 21.76 -11.30
CA SER A 27 6.23 22.35 -10.55
C SER A 27 5.87 21.54 -9.31
N HIS A 28 5.89 20.20 -9.41
CA HIS A 28 5.61 19.29 -8.30
C HIS A 28 6.71 19.30 -7.23
N ALA A 29 7.97 19.44 -7.63
CA ALA A 29 9.11 19.57 -6.71
C ALA A 29 9.15 20.92 -5.98
N LYS A 30 8.40 21.92 -6.44
CA LYS A 30 8.29 23.24 -5.79
C LYS A 30 7.04 23.38 -4.91
N ASP A 31 6.08 22.46 -5.03
CA ASP A 31 4.82 22.50 -4.31
C ASP A 31 4.90 21.67 -3.03
N ALA A 32 5.01 22.35 -1.89
CA ALA A 32 5.12 21.73 -0.57
C ALA A 32 3.91 20.83 -0.22
N SER A 33 2.74 21.06 -0.84
CA SER A 33 1.54 20.22 -0.64
C SER A 33 1.65 18.86 -1.34
N LYS A 34 2.65 18.70 -2.23
CA LYS A 34 2.88 17.48 -3.01
C LYS A 34 4.16 16.77 -2.65
N ASP A 35 4.93 17.24 -1.66
CA ASP A 35 6.24 16.70 -1.24
C ASP A 35 6.19 15.27 -0.65
N PHE A 36 5.03 14.61 -0.72
CA PHE A 36 4.81 13.23 -0.30
C PHE A 36 5.22 12.18 -1.36
N TRP A 37 5.51 12.57 -2.61
CA TRP A 37 5.75 11.59 -3.67
C TRP A 37 7.14 10.95 -3.56
N SER A 38 7.20 9.63 -3.41
CA SER A 38 8.44 8.84 -3.44
C SER A 38 8.59 8.03 -4.73
N ARG A 39 7.46 7.74 -5.40
CA ARG A 39 7.39 6.93 -6.61
C ARG A 39 6.45 7.58 -7.63
N VAL A 40 6.87 7.58 -8.90
CA VAL A 40 6.09 8.10 -10.03
C VAL A 40 5.97 7.03 -11.11
N CYS A 41 4.77 6.82 -11.62
CA CYS A 41 4.52 6.05 -12.83
C CYS A 41 4.07 7.03 -13.91
N VAL A 42 4.66 6.93 -15.09
CA VAL A 42 4.29 7.76 -16.24
C VAL A 42 3.79 6.84 -17.31
N VAL A 43 2.56 7.08 -17.74
CA VAL A 43 1.94 6.37 -18.84
C VAL A 43 1.99 7.30 -20.05
N THR A 44 2.69 6.88 -21.10
CA THR A 44 2.84 7.64 -22.35
C THR A 44 2.47 6.77 -23.54
N SER A 45 1.74 7.30 -24.51
CA SER A 45 1.59 6.67 -25.83
C SER A 45 2.63 7.23 -26.80
N LYS A 46 3.13 6.38 -27.70
CA LYS A 46 4.03 6.78 -28.79
C LYS A 46 3.28 7.29 -30.02
N ASP A 47 2.00 6.94 -30.14
CA ASP A 47 1.19 7.26 -31.30
C ASP A 47 0.32 8.49 -31.01
N ALA A 48 0.11 9.34 -32.02
CA ALA A 48 -0.69 10.56 -31.94
C ALA A 48 -2.19 10.33 -31.61
N ASN A 49 -2.57 9.11 -31.18
CA ASN A 49 -3.93 8.67 -30.92
C ASN A 49 -4.43 9.04 -29.52
N LEU A 50 -3.58 9.48 -28.58
CA LEU A 50 -4.03 10.03 -27.29
C LEU A 50 -4.24 11.55 -27.38
N THR A 51 -5.48 11.94 -27.69
CA THR A 51 -5.88 13.35 -27.65
C THR A 51 -6.03 13.83 -26.21
N LYS A 52 -6.07 15.16 -26.01
CA LYS A 52 -6.35 15.76 -24.69
C LYS A 52 -7.69 15.28 -24.10
N SER A 53 -8.67 14.94 -24.94
CA SER A 53 -9.94 14.39 -24.48
C SER A 53 -9.80 12.96 -23.96
N HIS A 54 -8.96 12.14 -24.60
CA HIS A 54 -8.60 10.79 -24.15
C HIS A 54 -7.87 10.82 -22.80
N VAL A 55 -6.86 11.68 -22.67
CA VAL A 55 -6.08 11.80 -21.42
C VAL A 55 -6.96 12.21 -20.24
N ARG A 56 -7.92 13.13 -20.44
CA ARG A 56 -8.88 13.52 -19.41
C ARG A 56 -9.85 12.41 -19.02
N TYR A 57 -10.28 11.61 -19.99
CA TYR A 57 -11.11 10.44 -19.72
C TYR A 57 -10.36 9.43 -18.84
N LEU A 58 -9.11 9.12 -19.22
CA LEU A 58 -8.24 8.24 -18.45
C LEU A 58 -7.99 8.77 -17.03
N GLU A 59 -7.68 10.06 -16.88
CA GLU A 59 -7.49 10.71 -15.57
C GLU A 59 -8.74 10.53 -14.68
N HIS A 60 -9.92 10.86 -15.21
CA HIS A 60 -11.17 10.69 -14.48
C HIS A 60 -11.41 9.24 -14.08
N ARG A 61 -11.20 8.30 -15.01
CA ARG A 61 -11.45 6.88 -14.76
C ARG A 61 -10.46 6.28 -13.75
N PHE A 62 -9.19 6.68 -13.78
CA PHE A 62 -8.22 6.29 -12.75
C PHE A 62 -8.55 6.87 -11.37
N VAL A 63 -9.08 8.10 -11.31
CA VAL A 63 -9.57 8.68 -10.05
C VAL A 63 -10.73 7.86 -9.50
N GLU A 64 -11.71 7.48 -10.33
CA GLU A 64 -12.83 6.63 -9.91
C GLU A 64 -12.38 5.26 -9.42
N LEU A 65 -11.48 4.60 -10.16
CA LEU A 65 -10.95 3.28 -9.78
C LEU A 65 -10.16 3.37 -8.46
N THR A 66 -9.35 4.41 -8.28
CA THR A 66 -8.60 4.63 -7.03
C THR A 66 -9.56 4.89 -5.85
N LYS A 67 -10.61 5.69 -6.05
CA LYS A 67 -11.65 5.93 -5.04
C LYS A 67 -12.40 4.63 -4.71
N GLY A 68 -12.73 3.81 -5.71
CA GLY A 68 -13.42 2.53 -5.54
C GLY A 68 -12.58 1.46 -4.86
N ALA A 69 -11.25 1.51 -5.03
CA ALA A 69 -10.32 0.57 -4.40
C ALA A 69 -10.18 0.77 -2.88
N ASP A 70 -10.38 2.00 -2.39
CA ASP A 70 -10.09 2.44 -1.01
C ASP A 70 -8.68 2.06 -0.50
N ARG A 71 -7.72 1.81 -1.40
CA ARG A 71 -6.33 1.47 -1.04
C ARG A 71 -5.46 2.68 -0.73
N ALA A 72 -5.80 3.84 -1.30
CA ALA A 72 -5.01 5.05 -1.19
C ALA A 72 -5.89 6.28 -0.98
N ASN A 73 -5.35 7.28 -0.28
CA ASN A 73 -5.96 8.61 -0.20
C ASN A 73 -5.63 9.37 -1.48
N LEU A 74 -6.65 9.85 -2.19
CA LEU A 74 -6.46 10.58 -3.43
C LEU A 74 -6.17 12.06 -3.15
N ALA A 75 -5.01 12.54 -3.56
CA ALA A 75 -4.70 13.96 -3.57
C ALA A 75 -5.46 14.60 -4.75
N ILE A 76 -6.53 15.34 -4.44
CA ILE A 76 -7.41 15.93 -5.45
C ILE A 76 -6.65 17.08 -6.14
N GLY A 77 -6.16 16.82 -7.35
CA GLY A 77 -5.94 17.87 -8.35
C GLY A 77 -7.29 18.29 -8.94
N ASN A 78 -7.40 19.54 -9.37
CA ASN A 78 -8.61 20.15 -9.94
C ASN A 78 -9.40 19.13 -10.81
N GLU A 79 -10.54 18.65 -10.31
CA GLU A 79 -11.30 17.58 -10.97
C GLU A 79 -11.73 18.05 -12.38
N PRO A 80 -11.21 17.45 -13.46
CA PRO A 80 -11.63 17.83 -14.80
C PRO A 80 -13.06 17.32 -15.02
N GLY A 81 -13.97 18.23 -15.40
CA GLY A 81 -15.32 17.84 -15.80
C GLY A 81 -15.30 16.80 -16.93
N ARG A 82 -16.17 15.79 -16.83
CA ARG A 82 -16.32 14.70 -17.81
C ARG A 82 -16.56 15.28 -19.21
N LYS A 83 -15.57 15.17 -20.09
CA LYS A 83 -15.78 15.41 -21.53
C LYS A 83 -16.35 14.14 -22.14
N ALA A 84 -17.45 14.28 -22.88
CA ALA A 84 -18.03 13.17 -23.61
C ALA A 84 -17.10 12.74 -24.76
N LEU A 85 -16.76 11.45 -24.79
CA LEU A 85 -16.10 10.79 -25.91
C LEU A 85 -17.12 9.94 -26.67
N PRO A 86 -16.95 9.74 -27.99
CA PRO A 86 -17.65 8.72 -28.74
C PRO A 86 -17.49 7.31 -28.13
N GLU A 87 -18.44 6.42 -28.36
CA GLU A 87 -18.41 5.06 -27.83
C GLU A 87 -17.17 4.26 -28.30
N SER A 88 -16.74 4.45 -29.56
CA SER A 88 -15.51 3.84 -30.07
C SER A 88 -14.28 4.24 -29.26
N ASP A 89 -14.14 5.54 -28.97
CA ASP A 89 -13.01 6.06 -28.20
C ASP A 89 -13.08 5.61 -26.73
N ILE A 90 -14.28 5.49 -26.16
CA ILE A 90 -14.48 4.94 -24.81
C ILE A 90 -13.99 3.49 -24.76
N SER A 91 -14.37 2.66 -25.74
CA SER A 91 -13.95 1.26 -25.80
C SER A 91 -12.42 1.13 -25.85
N ASP A 92 -11.75 1.96 -26.65
CA ASP A 92 -10.29 1.99 -26.74
C ASP A 92 -9.65 2.43 -25.41
N MET A 93 -10.24 3.42 -24.73
CA MET A 93 -9.73 3.89 -23.43
C MET A 93 -9.93 2.87 -22.31
N GLU A 94 -11.07 2.18 -22.25
CA GLU A 94 -11.29 1.12 -21.26
C GLU A 94 -10.35 -0.08 -21.51
N PHE A 95 -10.09 -0.42 -22.78
CA PHE A 95 -9.08 -1.42 -23.12
C PHE A 95 -7.69 -1.01 -22.63
N PHE A 96 -7.32 0.25 -22.85
CA PHE A 96 -6.05 0.80 -22.36
C PHE A 96 -5.95 0.73 -20.83
N ILE A 97 -7.02 1.06 -20.11
CA ILE A 97 -7.08 0.98 -18.65
C ILE A 97 -6.88 -0.45 -18.18
N ALA A 98 -7.53 -1.42 -18.80
CA ALA A 98 -7.35 -2.84 -18.45
C ALA A 98 -5.88 -3.28 -18.59
N GLN A 99 -5.17 -2.81 -19.62
CA GLN A 99 -3.73 -3.09 -19.76
C GLN A 99 -2.92 -2.43 -18.64
N VAL A 100 -3.26 -1.19 -18.27
CA VAL A 100 -2.61 -0.46 -17.18
C VAL A 100 -2.87 -1.14 -15.82
N GLU A 101 -4.07 -1.66 -15.56
CA GLU A 101 -4.40 -2.40 -14.33
C GLU A 101 -3.60 -3.70 -14.18
N VAL A 102 -3.25 -4.34 -15.30
CA VAL A 102 -2.38 -5.54 -15.29
C VAL A 102 -0.93 -5.17 -15.01
N ILE A 103 -0.43 -4.09 -15.60
CA ILE A 103 0.99 -3.72 -15.53
C ILE A 103 1.34 -2.99 -14.23
N LEU A 104 0.47 -2.12 -13.71
CA LEU A 104 0.76 -1.28 -12.54
C LEU A 104 1.21 -2.10 -11.30
N PRO A 105 0.56 -3.23 -10.94
CA PRO A 105 1.00 -4.04 -9.82
C PRO A 105 2.39 -4.64 -10.01
N VAL A 106 2.76 -4.99 -11.25
CA VAL A 106 4.09 -5.54 -11.59
C VAL A 106 5.18 -4.50 -11.34
N VAL A 107 4.89 -3.23 -11.61
CA VAL A 107 5.79 -2.11 -11.30
C VAL A 107 5.60 -1.58 -9.85
N GLY A 108 4.83 -2.29 -9.03
CA GLY A 108 4.60 -2.06 -7.61
C GLY A 108 3.63 -0.92 -7.28
N PHE A 109 2.67 -0.66 -8.17
CA PHE A 109 1.56 0.27 -7.96
C PHE A 109 0.25 -0.51 -7.93
N ASP A 110 -0.33 -0.65 -6.74
CA ASP A 110 -1.49 -1.50 -6.45
C ASP A 110 -2.76 -0.70 -6.12
N PHE A 111 -2.67 0.64 -6.15
CA PHE A 111 -3.72 1.57 -5.74
C PHE A 111 -5.02 1.49 -6.56
N LEU A 112 -5.01 0.84 -7.73
CA LEU A 112 -6.21 0.59 -8.55
C LEU A 112 -6.92 -0.73 -8.19
N ARG A 113 -6.29 -1.64 -7.43
CA ARG A 113 -6.90 -2.93 -7.09
C ARG A 113 -7.92 -2.78 -5.95
N PRO A 114 -9.12 -3.38 -6.05
CA PRO A 114 -10.05 -3.43 -4.93
C PRO A 114 -9.41 -4.04 -3.67
N LYS A 115 -9.68 -3.48 -2.48
CA LYS A 115 -9.35 -4.13 -1.21
C LYS A 115 -10.11 -5.46 -1.12
N GLY A 116 -9.37 -6.56 -0.96
CA GLY A 116 -9.96 -7.86 -0.64
C GLY A 116 -10.71 -7.76 0.68
N ARG A 117 -12.04 -7.90 0.64
CA ARG A 117 -12.89 -7.91 1.82
C ARG A 117 -12.67 -9.25 2.54
N VAL A 118 -11.79 -9.28 3.55
CA VAL A 118 -11.66 -10.45 4.44
C VAL A 118 -12.87 -10.47 5.38
N THR A 119 -13.99 -11.01 4.91
CA THR A 119 -15.04 -11.55 5.77
C THR A 119 -14.78 -13.03 5.98
N ALA A 120 -14.78 -13.45 7.25
CA ALA A 120 -14.64 -14.83 7.70
C ALA A 120 -15.55 -15.82 6.94
N PRO A 121 -15.18 -17.11 6.86
CA PRO A 121 -15.59 -17.99 5.78
C PRO A 121 -17.02 -18.51 5.96
N ALA A 122 -17.81 -18.42 4.88
CA ALA A 122 -18.98 -19.27 4.68
C ALA A 122 -18.98 -19.78 3.23
N THR A 123 -18.59 -21.05 3.10
CA THR A 123 -18.85 -22.00 2.00
C THR A 123 -18.09 -21.76 0.67
N PRO A 124 -17.34 -22.75 0.15
CA PRO A 124 -16.58 -22.61 -1.08
C PRO A 124 -17.46 -22.90 -2.29
N SER A 125 -17.74 -21.88 -3.09
CA SER A 125 -18.03 -22.07 -4.51
C SER A 125 -16.71 -22.13 -5.27
N LYS A 126 -16.35 -23.34 -5.70
CA LYS A 126 -15.27 -23.62 -6.65
C LYS A 126 -15.55 -22.89 -7.96
N GLU A 127 -14.88 -21.76 -8.22
CA GLU A 127 -14.57 -21.23 -9.58
C GLU A 127 -13.84 -19.87 -9.56
N ALA A 128 -12.98 -19.63 -8.57
CA ALA A 128 -12.06 -18.47 -8.57
C ALA A 128 -10.77 -18.78 -7.79
N GLU A 129 -10.10 -19.87 -8.15
CA GLU A 129 -8.74 -20.17 -7.69
C GLU A 129 -7.81 -20.09 -8.91
N GLN A 130 -7.22 -18.91 -9.13
CA GLN A 130 -5.90 -18.69 -9.75
C GLN A 130 -5.68 -17.18 -9.93
N ALA A 131 -5.18 -16.51 -8.87
CA ALA A 131 -4.36 -15.29 -8.90
C ALA A 131 -4.31 -14.51 -7.56
N SER A 132 -4.95 -14.97 -6.48
CA SER A 132 -4.72 -14.40 -5.14
C SER A 132 -3.61 -15.18 -4.45
N GLY A 133 -2.49 -14.52 -4.12
CA GLY A 133 -1.40 -15.15 -3.38
C GLY A 133 -1.90 -15.68 -2.05
N SER A 134 -1.54 -16.91 -1.70
CA SER A 134 -1.91 -17.51 -0.42
C SER A 134 -1.49 -16.59 0.74
N PRO A 135 -2.36 -16.34 1.73
CA PRO A 135 -2.02 -15.49 2.87
C PRO A 135 -0.82 -16.05 3.62
N LEU A 136 0.21 -15.23 3.83
CA LEU A 136 1.40 -15.61 4.58
C LEU A 136 1.23 -15.21 6.04
N GLU A 137 1.23 -16.18 6.94
CA GLU A 137 1.25 -15.91 8.37
C GLU A 137 2.67 -15.58 8.83
N LEU A 138 2.84 -14.39 9.38
CA LEU A 138 4.11 -13.84 9.83
C LEU A 138 4.12 -13.63 11.34
N VAL A 139 5.30 -13.86 11.94
CA VAL A 139 5.58 -13.53 13.33
C VAL A 139 6.82 -12.66 13.42
N PHE A 140 6.74 -11.63 14.25
CA PHE A 140 7.86 -10.76 14.59
C PHE A 140 7.96 -10.63 16.10
N ALA A 141 9.03 -11.13 16.69
CA ALA A 141 9.25 -11.14 18.12
C ALA A 141 10.66 -10.69 18.49
N SER A 142 10.83 -10.16 19.69
CA SER A 142 12.13 -9.85 20.25
C SER A 142 12.17 -10.21 21.72
N ASP A 143 12.92 -11.25 22.08
CA ASP A 143 13.06 -11.69 23.48
C ASP A 143 13.70 -10.60 24.35
N LYS A 144 14.63 -9.81 23.78
CA LYS A 144 15.29 -8.70 24.46
C LYS A 144 14.34 -7.56 24.83
N LEU A 145 13.31 -7.33 24.02
CA LEU A 145 12.35 -6.23 24.20
C LEU A 145 10.96 -6.73 24.65
N GLY A 146 10.75 -8.04 24.73
CA GLY A 146 9.55 -8.70 25.24
C GLY A 146 8.32 -8.67 24.33
N TYR A 147 8.40 -8.07 23.14
CA TYR A 147 7.25 -7.98 22.24
C TYR A 147 7.16 -9.18 21.29
N LYS A 148 5.93 -9.51 20.91
CA LYS A 148 5.55 -10.50 19.90
C LYS A 148 4.33 -9.98 19.12
N ALA A 149 4.51 -9.79 17.83
CA ALA A 149 3.48 -9.41 16.88
C ALA A 149 3.21 -10.55 15.90
N MET A 150 1.93 -10.80 15.63
CA MET A 150 1.47 -11.73 14.61
C MET A 150 0.83 -10.92 13.48
N ALA A 151 1.13 -11.26 12.24
CA ALA A 151 0.61 -10.57 11.08
C ALA A 151 0.27 -11.54 9.96
N VAL A 152 -0.56 -11.09 9.03
CA VAL A 152 -0.85 -11.80 7.79
C VAL A 152 -0.49 -10.90 6.62
N GLU A 153 0.35 -11.39 5.71
CA GLU A 153 0.67 -10.70 4.47
C GLU A 153 -0.19 -11.24 3.32
N VAL A 154 -0.86 -10.33 2.61
CA VAL A 154 -1.66 -10.62 1.41
C VAL A 154 -1.37 -9.53 0.40
N ASP A 155 -0.93 -9.91 -0.81
CA ASP A 155 -0.62 -8.98 -1.91
C ASP A 155 0.35 -7.83 -1.52
N GLY A 156 1.29 -8.08 -0.59
CA GLY A 156 2.29 -7.10 -0.13
C GLY A 156 1.81 -6.17 0.98
N GLU A 157 0.51 -6.18 1.33
CA GLU A 157 -0.03 -5.53 2.51
C GLU A 157 0.11 -6.46 3.72
N VAL A 158 0.49 -5.89 4.87
CA VAL A 158 0.70 -6.64 6.12
C VAL A 158 -0.32 -6.22 7.16
N THR A 159 -1.18 -7.14 7.58
CA THR A 159 -2.17 -6.91 8.64
C THR A 159 -1.68 -7.48 9.95
N VAL A 160 -1.30 -6.61 10.89
CA VAL A 160 -0.96 -7.00 12.27
C VAL A 160 -2.25 -7.31 13.02
N LEU A 161 -2.32 -8.50 13.60
CA LEU A 161 -3.52 -9.03 14.25
C LEU A 161 -3.76 -8.40 15.63
N GLU A 162 -5.02 -8.36 16.02
CA GLU A 162 -5.42 -8.00 17.38
C GLU A 162 -4.72 -8.90 18.41
N GLY A 163 -4.33 -8.31 19.54
CA GLY A 163 -3.60 -9.01 20.60
C GLY A 163 -2.09 -9.03 20.41
N SER A 164 -1.59 -8.67 19.22
CA SER A 164 -0.16 -8.43 18.98
C SER A 164 0.39 -7.36 19.92
N THR A 165 1.66 -7.50 20.26
CA THR A 165 2.37 -6.56 21.14
C THR A 165 3.52 -5.86 20.43
N ALA A 166 3.80 -4.64 20.85
CA ALA A 166 4.84 -3.76 20.34
C ALA A 166 5.63 -3.17 21.51
N THR A 167 6.86 -2.70 21.26
CA THR A 167 7.66 -2.09 22.31
C THR A 167 7.05 -0.76 22.77
N ALA A 168 7.08 -0.47 24.08
CA ALA A 168 6.76 0.86 24.60
C ALA A 168 8.00 1.77 24.69
N LYS A 169 9.21 1.24 24.51
CA LYS A 169 10.45 2.04 24.61
C LYS A 169 10.52 3.10 23.51
N SER A 170 10.83 4.33 23.88
CA SER A 170 10.88 5.51 23.01
C SER A 170 12.25 5.77 22.36
N ASP A 171 13.27 4.97 22.68
CA ASP A 171 14.67 5.34 22.44
C ASP A 171 15.09 5.36 20.96
N PHE A 172 14.22 4.96 20.03
CA PHE A 172 14.48 5.01 18.58
C PHE A 172 13.31 5.60 17.79
N ALA A 173 13.08 6.91 17.93
CA ALA A 173 12.16 7.64 17.06
C ALA A 173 12.63 7.60 15.59
N SER A 174 12.16 6.60 14.83
CA SER A 174 12.24 6.61 13.38
C SER A 174 11.39 7.78 12.90
N LYS A 175 12.02 8.83 12.37
CA LYS A 175 11.35 10.09 11.98
C LYS A 175 10.22 9.91 10.94
N GLY A 176 10.17 8.78 10.23
CA GLY A 176 9.12 8.49 9.25
C GLY A 176 7.85 7.85 9.81
N TYR A 177 7.97 6.93 10.79
CA TYR A 177 6.85 6.13 11.29
C TYR A 177 6.40 6.46 12.72
N SER A 178 7.00 7.48 13.35
CA SER A 178 6.57 7.94 14.69
C SER A 178 5.16 8.52 14.67
N SER A 179 4.84 9.35 13.67
CA SER A 179 3.50 9.93 13.49
C SER A 179 2.42 8.84 13.37
N LEU A 180 2.72 7.78 12.63
CA LEU A 180 1.84 6.62 12.47
C LEU A 180 1.54 5.92 13.80
N ARG A 181 2.60 5.68 14.57
CA ARG A 181 2.50 5.02 15.87
C ARG A 181 1.73 5.89 16.86
N ASP A 182 1.99 7.19 16.88
CA ASP A 182 1.30 8.15 17.73
C ASP A 182 -0.19 8.26 17.38
N GLN A 183 -0.52 8.24 16.08
CA GLN A 183 -1.91 8.20 15.61
C GLN A 183 -2.63 6.93 16.09
N LEU A 184 -2.02 5.75 15.95
CA LEU A 184 -2.60 4.49 16.43
C LEU A 184 -2.81 4.49 17.95
N ILE A 185 -1.94 5.17 18.70
CA ILE A 185 -2.09 5.37 20.15
C ILE A 185 -3.25 6.34 20.44
N ALA A 186 -3.32 7.47 19.74
CA ALA A 186 -4.37 8.47 19.89
C ALA A 186 -5.76 7.91 19.55
N GLU A 187 -5.85 7.07 18.52
CA GLU A 187 -7.07 6.35 18.13
C GLU A 187 -7.43 5.19 19.08
N GLY A 188 -6.60 4.89 20.08
CA GLY A 188 -6.82 3.79 21.03
C GLY A 188 -6.68 2.39 20.40
N ARG A 189 -6.14 2.30 19.18
CA ARG A 189 -5.87 1.04 18.47
C ARG A 189 -4.61 0.35 19.01
N LEU A 190 -3.68 1.14 19.52
CA LEU A 190 -2.44 0.68 20.14
C LEU A 190 -2.35 1.22 21.57
N VAL A 191 -2.48 0.36 22.58
CA VAL A 191 -2.65 0.79 23.97
C VAL A 191 -1.55 0.25 24.87
N LEU A 192 -1.04 1.09 25.77
CA LEU A 192 -0.05 0.68 26.77
C LEU A 192 -0.64 -0.33 27.74
N VAL A 193 0.08 -1.43 27.93
CA VAL A 193 -0.17 -2.44 28.96
C VAL A 193 0.80 -2.18 30.12
N PRO A 194 0.34 -1.59 31.24
CA PRO A 194 1.22 -1.10 32.31
C PRO A 194 2.11 -2.18 32.92
N VAL A 195 1.59 -3.42 32.99
CA VAL A 195 2.27 -4.56 33.64
C VAL A 195 3.49 -5.02 32.84
N SER A 196 3.43 -5.01 31.52
CA SER A 196 4.51 -5.49 30.65
C SER A 196 5.39 -4.37 30.08
N GLN A 197 5.01 -3.10 30.25
CA GLN A 197 5.64 -1.96 29.57
C GLN A 197 5.71 -2.19 28.04
N LEU A 198 4.65 -2.78 27.49
CA LEU A 198 4.47 -3.01 26.06
C LEU A 198 3.20 -2.32 25.60
N LEU A 199 3.15 -2.00 24.31
CA LEU A 199 1.91 -1.62 23.65
C LEU A 199 1.21 -2.88 23.13
N ARG A 200 -0.12 -2.86 23.08
CA ARG A 200 -0.96 -3.94 22.54
C ARG A 200 -1.92 -3.41 21.50
N PHE A 201 -2.00 -4.11 20.37
CA PHE A 201 -2.99 -3.86 19.33
C PHE A 201 -4.37 -4.34 19.82
N ARG A 202 -5.34 -3.44 19.91
CA ARG A 202 -6.74 -3.74 20.28
C ARG A 202 -7.61 -4.14 19.10
N VAL A 203 -7.14 -3.88 17.88
CA VAL A 203 -7.82 -4.23 16.64
C VAL A 203 -6.74 -4.65 15.63
N ALA A 204 -7.14 -5.39 14.61
CA ALA A 204 -6.28 -5.63 13.47
C ALA A 204 -5.95 -4.29 12.76
N VAL A 205 -4.69 -4.13 12.36
CA VAL A 205 -4.20 -2.93 11.66
C VAL A 205 -3.46 -3.37 10.41
N THR A 206 -3.98 -2.94 9.26
CA THR A 206 -3.34 -3.16 7.96
C THR A 206 -2.34 -2.05 7.66
N PHE A 207 -1.15 -2.46 7.25
CA PHE A 207 -0.05 -1.62 6.83
C PHE A 207 0.25 -1.88 5.35
N THR A 208 0.69 -0.83 4.67
CA THR A 208 1.01 -0.83 3.23
C THR A 208 2.28 -1.63 2.90
N SER A 209 3.07 -1.99 3.91
CA SER A 209 4.25 -2.85 3.76
C SER A 209 4.64 -3.53 5.07
N ALA A 210 5.43 -4.59 4.94
CA ALA A 210 6.09 -5.27 6.07
C ALA A 210 7.03 -4.33 6.85
N SER A 211 7.64 -3.35 6.17
CA SER A 211 8.51 -2.32 6.77
C SER A 211 7.74 -1.37 7.66
N ALA A 212 6.59 -0.87 7.22
CA ALA A 212 5.74 -0.01 8.03
C ALA A 212 5.26 -0.74 9.30
N ALA A 213 4.81 -1.99 9.15
CA ALA A 213 4.39 -2.83 10.28
C ALA A 213 5.53 -3.07 11.27
N ALA A 214 6.73 -3.46 10.79
CA ALA A 214 7.90 -3.72 11.64
C ALA A 214 8.37 -2.46 12.37
N ALA A 215 8.37 -1.31 11.69
CA ALA A 215 8.80 -0.03 12.27
C ALA A 215 7.89 0.41 13.42
N VAL A 216 6.57 0.22 13.28
CA VAL A 216 5.60 0.52 14.35
C VAL A 216 5.75 -0.43 15.54
N VAL A 217 5.93 -1.74 15.28
CA VAL A 217 6.08 -2.76 16.34
C VAL A 217 7.38 -2.58 17.12
N ALA A 218 8.51 -2.38 16.43
CA ALA A 218 9.83 -2.27 17.04
C ALA A 218 10.20 -0.83 17.45
N ASN A 219 9.36 0.15 17.11
CA ASN A 219 9.61 1.58 17.28
C ASN A 219 11.03 1.96 16.86
N ARG A 220 11.45 1.54 15.67
CA ARG A 220 12.76 1.84 15.05
C ARG A 220 12.77 1.40 13.59
N ASN A 221 13.67 1.98 12.79
CA ASN A 221 13.89 1.48 11.44
C ASN A 221 14.45 0.05 11.51
N THR A 222 13.73 -0.90 10.91
CA THR A 222 14.03 -2.33 11.03
C THR A 222 14.01 -2.93 9.63
N ASN A 223 15.00 -3.75 9.31
CA ASN A 223 15.03 -4.49 8.05
C ASN A 223 13.93 -5.57 8.07
N GLU A 224 12.83 -5.29 7.40
CA GLU A 224 11.60 -6.06 7.37
C GLU A 224 11.81 -7.47 6.84
N ARG A 225 12.71 -7.65 5.87
CA ARG A 225 12.94 -8.93 5.21
C ARG A 225 13.56 -9.95 6.17
N THR A 226 14.30 -9.52 7.19
CA THR A 226 14.88 -10.42 8.21
C THR A 226 14.14 -10.39 9.54
N ALA A 227 13.28 -9.39 9.75
CA ALA A 227 12.51 -9.23 10.98
C ALA A 227 11.28 -10.15 11.04
N TRP A 228 10.54 -10.25 9.94
CA TRP A 228 9.36 -11.12 9.86
C TRP A 228 9.78 -12.55 9.53
N ARG A 229 9.17 -13.52 10.22
CA ARG A 229 9.34 -14.95 10.00
C ARG A 229 8.01 -15.60 9.67
N LEU A 230 8.00 -16.56 8.76
CA LEU A 230 6.81 -17.35 8.48
C LEU A 230 6.50 -18.25 9.68
N VAL A 231 5.24 -18.29 10.10
CA VAL A 231 4.79 -19.18 11.19
C VAL A 231 4.95 -20.65 10.79
N SER A 232 4.73 -20.96 9.51
CA SER A 232 4.76 -22.32 8.97
C SER A 232 6.17 -22.93 8.92
N THR A 233 7.17 -22.16 8.52
CA THR A 233 8.53 -22.67 8.26
C THR A 233 9.60 -22.08 9.20
N GLY A 234 9.30 -21.01 9.93
CA GLY A 234 10.26 -20.28 10.77
C GLY A 234 11.31 -19.49 9.98
N GLN A 235 11.31 -19.63 8.65
CA GLN A 235 12.19 -18.89 7.74
C GLN A 235 11.84 -17.42 7.75
N THR A 236 12.84 -16.57 7.53
CA THR A 236 12.63 -15.13 7.34
C THR A 236 11.87 -14.87 6.05
N LEU A 237 11.13 -13.76 6.01
CA LEU A 237 10.43 -13.31 4.80
C LEU A 237 11.39 -13.22 3.60
N LYS A 238 12.64 -12.79 3.84
CA LYS A 238 13.72 -12.78 2.84
C LYS A 238 13.97 -14.16 2.25
N GLU A 239 14.24 -15.15 3.11
CA GLU A 239 14.60 -16.51 2.68
C GLU A 239 13.47 -17.13 1.87
N TRP A 240 12.22 -16.90 2.26
CA TRP A 240 11.06 -17.38 1.51
C TRP A 240 10.92 -16.67 0.14
N GLN A 241 11.03 -15.34 0.10
CA GLN A 241 10.97 -14.57 -1.14
C GLN A 241 12.11 -14.94 -2.11
N ASP A 242 13.33 -15.07 -1.59
CA ASP A 242 14.51 -15.46 -2.38
C ASP A 242 14.36 -16.91 -2.89
N ALA A 243 13.79 -17.83 -2.10
CA ALA A 243 13.50 -19.19 -2.53
C ALA A 243 12.46 -19.23 -3.66
N GLN A 244 11.40 -18.42 -3.60
CA GLN A 244 10.39 -18.31 -4.67
C GLN A 244 10.99 -17.77 -5.97
N LEU A 245 11.93 -16.82 -5.89
CA LEU A 245 12.64 -16.26 -7.05
C LEU A 245 13.68 -17.24 -7.65
N SER A 246 14.12 -18.23 -6.88
CA SER A 246 15.14 -19.20 -7.29
C SER A 246 14.62 -20.46 -7.97
N ILE A 247 13.29 -20.61 -8.12
CA ILE A 247 12.69 -21.74 -8.84
C ILE A 247 12.94 -21.52 -10.34
N PRO A 248 13.82 -22.29 -11.01
CA PRO A 248 13.97 -22.21 -12.45
C PRO A 248 12.73 -22.81 -13.11
N SER A 249 12.25 -22.17 -14.18
CA SER A 249 11.19 -22.67 -15.07
C SER A 249 11.41 -24.11 -15.53
#